data_AF-A0A316T6R9-F1
#
_entry.id   AF-A0A316T6R9-F1
#
_cell.length_a   1.000
_cell.length_b   1.000
_cell.length_c   1.000
_cell.angle_alpha   90.00
_cell.angle_beta   90.00
_cell.angle_gamma   90.00
#
_symmetry.space_group_name_H-M   'P 1'
#
loop_
_entity.id
_entity.type
_entity.pdbx_description
1 polymer ?
#
loop_
_entity_poly.entity_id
_entity_poly.type
_entity_poly.pdbx_seq_one_letter_code
_entity_poly.pdbx_strand_id
1 'polypeptide(L)'
;MGRMFSSWKADCNRFIFNSRFWLSVFCIVAICFLSSSYYIWEGTGGITTVSNILYMTIVFSNSIILLVLFASFPAASSFCSDWNCQYIRCHVSRSGIKGYIGGRILSCITSSFLACFLGILLFVLILLTFFPLANAERDVSLNAIPTLHKLYLISPWLYLIYHIFIISLATATWSVVGLCISAWIPNRFIALLSPFICYYILDTFSLQLPMLINFYHINKGTDILNMGNPWLNLLYIIAIYTVLMALFGCLFGRTVKRRVGNEIT
;
A
#
# COMPACT_ATOMS: atom_id res chain seq x y z
N MET A 1 7.63 -27.03 -0.92
CA MET A 1 8.04 -25.62 -0.76
C MET A 1 8.85 -25.09 -1.96
N GLY A 2 9.86 -25.80 -2.47
CA GLY A 2 10.74 -25.30 -3.55
C GLY A 2 10.03 -24.83 -4.84
N ARG A 3 8.97 -25.53 -5.29
CA ARG A 3 8.20 -25.13 -6.49
C ARG A 3 7.43 -23.80 -6.33
N MET A 4 7.03 -23.46 -5.10
CA MET A 4 6.33 -22.19 -4.81
C MET A 4 7.30 -21.00 -4.85
N PHE A 5 8.51 -21.20 -4.34
CA PHE A 5 9.54 -20.16 -4.31
C PHE A 5 10.07 -19.85 -5.72
N SER A 6 10.22 -20.87 -6.58
CA SER A 6 10.61 -20.66 -7.97
C SER A 6 9.54 -19.93 -8.79
N SER A 7 8.25 -20.23 -8.58
CA SER A 7 7.16 -19.50 -9.25
C SER A 7 7.07 -18.06 -8.75
N TRP A 8 7.23 -17.83 -7.45
CA TRP A 8 7.25 -16.49 -6.87
C TRP A 8 8.39 -15.65 -7.44
N LYS A 9 9.61 -16.18 -7.50
CA LYS A 9 10.78 -15.45 -8.03
C LYS A 9 10.59 -15.09 -9.50
N ALA A 10 10.04 -16.00 -10.32
CA ALA A 10 9.77 -15.75 -11.72
C ALA A 10 8.71 -14.66 -11.92
N ASP A 11 7.64 -14.69 -11.12
CA ASP A 11 6.60 -13.67 -11.14
C ASP A 11 7.15 -12.31 -10.70
N CYS A 12 7.85 -12.22 -9.56
CA CYS A 12 8.45 -10.97 -9.08
C CYS A 12 9.39 -10.35 -10.11
N ASN A 13 10.24 -11.16 -10.76
CA ASN A 13 11.13 -10.66 -11.79
C ASN A 13 10.34 -10.13 -13.00
N ARG A 14 9.27 -10.84 -13.41
CA ARG A 14 8.38 -10.36 -14.46
C ARG A 14 7.67 -9.06 -14.06
N PHE A 15 7.32 -8.86 -12.80
CA PHE A 15 6.69 -7.62 -12.32
C PHE A 15 7.62 -6.42 -12.37
N ILE A 16 8.86 -6.56 -11.86
CA ILE A 16 9.83 -5.46 -11.78
C ILE A 16 10.24 -4.97 -13.19
N PHE A 17 10.35 -5.88 -14.14
CA PHE A 17 10.72 -5.55 -15.53
C PHE A 17 9.52 -5.22 -16.43
N ASN A 18 8.30 -5.21 -15.91
CA ASN A 18 7.13 -4.86 -16.71
C ASN A 18 6.95 -3.34 -16.79
N SER A 19 6.72 -2.80 -17.98
CA SER A 19 6.44 -1.38 -18.21
C SER A 19 5.26 -0.86 -17.36
N ARG A 20 4.28 -1.72 -17.06
CA ARG A 20 3.13 -1.38 -16.21
C ARG A 20 3.50 -1.05 -14.76
N PHE A 21 4.57 -1.64 -14.24
CA PHE A 21 5.07 -1.34 -12.90
C PHE A 21 5.65 0.08 -12.85
N TRP A 22 6.51 0.43 -13.81
CA TRP A 22 7.05 1.78 -13.91
C TRP A 22 5.98 2.84 -14.16
N LEU A 23 4.94 2.52 -14.95
CA LEU A 23 3.80 3.40 -15.13
C LEU A 23 3.06 3.65 -13.80
N SER A 24 2.88 2.61 -12.96
CA SER A 24 2.28 2.80 -11.63
C SER A 24 3.13 3.67 -10.70
N VAL A 25 4.45 3.50 -10.72
CA VAL A 25 5.40 4.31 -9.94
C VAL A 25 5.34 5.78 -10.39
N PHE A 26 5.33 6.03 -11.70
CA PHE A 26 5.21 7.38 -12.24
C PHE A 26 3.88 8.05 -11.87
N CYS A 27 2.76 7.33 -11.94
CA CYS A 27 1.46 7.84 -11.51
C CYS A 27 1.46 8.19 -10.01
N ILE A 28 2.07 7.36 -9.17
CA ILE A 28 2.19 7.64 -7.73
C ILE A 28 2.97 8.93 -7.49
N VAL A 29 4.11 9.12 -8.16
CA VAL A 29 4.90 10.36 -8.07
C VAL A 29 4.09 11.57 -8.53
N ALA A 30 3.38 11.46 -9.66
CA ALA A 30 2.57 12.55 -10.19
C ALA A 30 1.43 12.97 -9.24
N ILE A 31 0.77 12.02 -8.58
CA ILE A 31 -0.30 12.29 -7.62
C ILE A 31 0.24 12.92 -6.35
N CYS A 32 1.39 12.45 -5.85
CA CYS A 32 2.05 13.09 -4.72
C CYS A 32 2.44 14.53 -5.05
N PHE A 33 2.94 14.79 -6.26
CA PHE A 33 3.27 16.14 -6.72
C PHE A 33 2.02 17.03 -6.83
N LEU A 34 0.94 16.52 -7.44
CA LEU A 34 -0.31 17.24 -7.60
C LEU A 34 -1.03 17.50 -6.27
N SER A 35 -0.88 16.60 -5.30
CA SER A 35 -1.37 16.82 -3.93
C SER A 35 -0.52 17.87 -3.22
N SER A 36 0.81 17.83 -3.40
CA SER A 36 1.73 18.77 -2.76
C SER A 36 1.64 20.19 -3.32
N SER A 37 1.31 20.35 -4.59
CA SER A 37 1.23 21.68 -5.22
C SER A 37 0.19 22.57 -4.56
N TYR A 38 -0.95 22.00 -4.13
CA TYR A 38 -1.95 22.71 -3.35
C TYR A 38 -1.36 23.32 -2.07
N TYR A 39 -0.64 22.52 -1.29
CA TYR A 39 -0.04 22.96 -0.02
C TYR A 39 1.13 23.95 -0.19
N ILE A 40 1.89 23.81 -1.28
CA ILE A 40 3.01 24.71 -1.60
C ILE A 40 2.48 26.09 -2.04
N TRP A 41 1.42 26.11 -2.85
CA TRP A 41 0.87 27.35 -3.41
C TRP A 41 -0.01 28.14 -2.44
N GLU A 42 -0.73 27.46 -1.54
CA GLU A 42 -1.61 28.16 -0.58
C GLU A 42 -0.82 28.83 0.57
N GLY A 43 0.50 28.66 0.62
CA GLY A 43 1.39 29.55 1.37
C GLY A 43 0.98 29.75 2.84
N THR A 44 0.56 28.68 3.52
CA THR A 44 0.32 28.76 4.96
C THR A 44 1.68 28.90 5.65
N GLY A 45 1.96 30.13 6.10
CA GLY A 45 3.27 30.61 6.56
C GLY A 45 3.93 29.77 7.65
N GLY A 46 4.67 28.73 7.24
CA GLY A 46 5.44 27.86 8.14
C GLY A 46 5.73 26.47 7.57
N ILE A 47 5.01 26.02 6.53
CA ILE A 47 5.17 24.67 5.95
C ILE A 47 6.29 24.67 4.90
N THR A 48 7.54 24.54 5.33
CA THR A 48 8.72 24.59 4.42
C THR A 48 9.59 23.32 4.44
N THR A 49 9.18 22.29 5.16
CA THR A 49 9.99 21.07 5.37
C THR A 49 9.39 19.87 4.66
N VAL A 50 10.25 19.00 4.15
CA VAL A 50 9.84 17.77 3.44
C VAL A 50 8.99 16.87 4.34
N SER A 51 9.32 16.77 5.64
CA SER A 51 8.56 16.03 6.65
C SER A 51 7.11 16.51 6.78
N ASN A 52 6.90 17.82 6.79
CA ASN A 52 5.58 18.42 6.96
C ASN A 52 4.76 18.33 5.66
N ILE A 53 5.40 18.53 4.50
CA ILE A 53 4.74 18.36 3.19
C ILE A 53 4.23 16.92 3.02
N LEU A 54 5.05 15.92 3.36
CA LEU A 54 4.60 14.52 3.31
C LEU A 54 3.46 14.23 4.27
N TYR A 55 3.57 14.72 5.51
CA TYR A 55 2.51 14.54 6.48
C TYR A 55 1.21 15.17 5.97
N MET A 56 1.22 16.43 5.51
CA MET A 56 0.02 17.11 5.02
C MET A 56 -0.58 16.44 3.77
N THR A 57 0.27 16.02 2.83
CA THR A 57 -0.17 15.34 1.59
C THR A 57 -0.72 13.94 1.78
N ILE A 58 -0.46 13.29 2.91
CA ILE A 58 -0.90 11.91 3.14
C ILE A 58 -2.03 11.91 4.18
N VAL A 59 -1.88 12.72 5.23
CA VAL A 59 -2.74 12.74 6.42
C VAL A 59 -3.92 13.70 6.28
N PHE A 60 -3.76 14.79 5.53
CA PHE A 60 -4.77 15.85 5.43
C PHE A 60 -5.60 15.75 4.15
N SER A 61 -4.99 15.42 3.00
CA SER A 61 -5.70 15.27 1.73
C SER A 61 -6.30 13.88 1.46
N ASN A 62 -6.10 12.90 2.36
CA ASN A 62 -6.50 11.49 2.14
C ASN A 62 -6.04 10.92 0.78
N SER A 63 -4.92 11.41 0.24
CA SER A 63 -4.38 10.98 -1.07
C SER A 63 -3.97 9.50 -1.08
N ILE A 64 -3.88 8.87 0.09
CA ILE A 64 -3.69 7.42 0.26
C ILE A 64 -4.72 6.59 -0.50
N ILE A 65 -5.95 7.08 -0.64
CA ILE A 65 -7.00 6.44 -1.42
C ILE A 65 -6.57 6.27 -2.89
N LEU A 66 -6.00 7.32 -3.47
CA LEU A 66 -5.49 7.30 -4.84
C LEU A 66 -4.23 6.45 -4.95
N LEU A 67 -3.32 6.53 -3.95
CA LEU A 67 -2.14 5.66 -3.90
C LEU A 67 -2.51 4.17 -3.93
N VAL A 68 -3.54 3.77 -3.17
CA VAL A 68 -4.07 2.41 -3.17
C VAL A 68 -4.55 1.98 -4.56
N LEU A 69 -5.25 2.87 -5.28
CA LEU A 69 -5.75 2.60 -6.63
C LEU A 69 -4.59 2.31 -7.60
N PHE A 70 -3.57 3.17 -7.65
CA PHE A 70 -2.44 2.98 -8.57
C PHE A 70 -1.48 1.85 -8.14
N ALA A 71 -1.33 1.61 -6.84
CA ALA A 71 -0.55 0.47 -6.31
C ALA A 71 -1.18 -0.88 -6.65
N SER A 72 -2.51 -0.93 -6.78
CA SER A 72 -3.23 -2.15 -7.15
C SER A 72 -3.21 -2.42 -8.66
N PHE A 73 -2.93 -1.42 -9.50
CA PHE A 73 -2.89 -1.53 -10.97
C PHE A 73 -1.98 -2.67 -11.49
N PRO A 74 -0.71 -2.82 -11.06
CA PRO A 74 0.14 -3.92 -11.53
C PRO A 74 -0.43 -5.29 -11.15
N ALA A 75 -0.95 -5.43 -9.93
CA ALA A 75 -1.55 -6.67 -9.45
C ALA A 75 -2.85 -7.01 -10.21
N ALA A 76 -3.78 -6.07 -10.32
CA ALA A 76 -5.05 -6.24 -11.00
C ALA A 76 -4.88 -6.57 -12.49
N SER A 77 -3.96 -5.89 -13.18
CA SER A 77 -3.70 -6.12 -14.60
C SER A 77 -3.09 -7.50 -14.86
N SER A 78 -2.25 -8.01 -13.97
CA SER A 78 -1.63 -9.33 -14.11
C SER A 78 -2.65 -10.48 -13.95
N PHE A 79 -3.54 -10.39 -12.96
CA PHE A 79 -4.57 -11.40 -12.73
C PHE A 79 -5.56 -11.44 -13.89
N CYS A 80 -6.05 -10.29 -14.33
CA CYS A 80 -7.01 -10.23 -15.43
C CYS A 80 -6.38 -10.61 -16.78
N SER A 81 -5.08 -10.35 -16.98
CA SER A 81 -4.37 -10.81 -18.18
C SER A 81 -4.29 -12.32 -18.22
N ASP A 82 -3.94 -12.95 -17.09
CA ASP A 82 -3.82 -14.41 -17.03
C ASP A 82 -5.18 -15.10 -17.15
N TRP A 83 -6.25 -14.49 -16.62
CA TRP A 83 -7.63 -14.96 -16.80
C TRP A 83 -8.08 -14.88 -18.25
N ASN A 84 -7.93 -13.72 -18.89
CA ASN A 84 -8.41 -13.50 -20.26
C ASN A 84 -7.66 -14.36 -21.28
N CYS A 85 -6.38 -14.65 -21.04
CA CYS A 85 -5.56 -15.45 -21.94
C CYS A 85 -5.58 -16.95 -21.61
N GLN A 86 -6.40 -17.41 -20.64
CA GLN A 86 -6.48 -18.81 -20.20
C GLN A 86 -5.13 -19.41 -19.71
N TYR A 87 -4.11 -18.57 -19.46
CA TYR A 87 -2.80 -19.01 -18.96
C TYR A 87 -2.87 -19.64 -17.58
N ILE A 88 -3.96 -19.39 -16.85
CA ILE A 88 -4.23 -20.00 -15.53
C ILE A 88 -4.18 -21.53 -15.62
N ARG A 89 -4.68 -22.17 -16.69
CA ARG A 89 -4.69 -23.63 -16.82
C ARG A 89 -3.28 -24.21 -16.89
N CYS A 90 -2.43 -23.64 -17.75
CA CYS A 90 -1.04 -24.04 -17.91
C CYS A 90 -0.24 -23.81 -16.61
N HIS A 91 -0.51 -22.71 -15.92
CA HIS A 91 0.18 -22.37 -14.68
C HIS A 91 -0.25 -23.27 -13.51
N VAL A 92 -1.55 -23.59 -13.40
CA VAL A 92 -2.08 -24.49 -12.37
C VAL A 92 -1.62 -25.92 -12.60
N SER A 93 -1.55 -26.40 -13.86
CA SER A 93 -1.04 -27.73 -14.21
C SER A 93 0.41 -27.93 -13.75
N ARG A 94 1.27 -26.92 -13.91
CA ARG A 94 2.69 -27.01 -13.55
C ARG A 94 2.98 -26.80 -12.06
N SER A 95 2.30 -25.87 -11.41
CA SER A 95 2.60 -25.44 -10.02
C SER A 95 1.68 -26.07 -8.97
N GLY A 96 0.56 -26.65 -9.39
CA GLY A 96 -0.55 -27.01 -8.53
C GLY A 96 -1.33 -25.79 -8.02
N ILE A 97 -2.59 -25.98 -7.65
CA ILE A 97 -3.49 -24.88 -7.28
C ILE A 97 -3.03 -24.12 -6.03
N LYS A 98 -2.52 -24.83 -5.01
CA LYS A 98 -2.03 -24.22 -3.77
C LYS A 98 -0.77 -23.39 -4.01
N GLY A 99 0.11 -23.86 -4.91
CA GLY A 99 1.34 -23.15 -5.26
C GLY A 99 1.08 -21.90 -6.08
N TYR A 100 0.11 -21.97 -7.00
CA TYR A 100 -0.37 -20.81 -7.76
C TYR A 100 -0.96 -19.73 -6.84
N ILE A 101 -1.88 -20.10 -5.94
CA ILE A 101 -2.52 -19.16 -5.01
C ILE A 101 -1.48 -18.44 -4.15
N GLY A 102 -0.58 -19.21 -3.50
CA GLY A 102 0.45 -18.64 -2.63
C GLY A 102 1.44 -17.75 -3.38
N GLY A 103 1.93 -18.21 -4.54
CA GLY A 103 2.81 -17.41 -5.39
C GLY A 103 2.15 -16.10 -5.81
N ARG A 104 0.88 -16.15 -6.19
CA ARG A 104 0.15 -14.96 -6.66
C ARG A 104 -0.07 -13.92 -5.58
N ILE A 105 -0.44 -14.36 -4.38
CA ILE A 105 -0.61 -13.46 -3.23
C ILE A 105 0.73 -12.79 -2.89
N LEU A 106 1.82 -13.57 -2.82
CA LEU A 106 3.15 -13.03 -2.51
C LEU A 106 3.65 -12.06 -3.60
N SER A 107 3.41 -12.36 -4.87
CA SER A 107 3.76 -11.46 -5.98
C SER A 107 2.93 -10.18 -5.97
N CYS A 108 1.65 -10.25 -5.57
CA CYS A 108 0.80 -9.08 -5.36
C CYS A 108 1.33 -8.19 -4.23
N ILE A 109 1.58 -8.76 -3.05
CA ILE A 109 2.08 -8.03 -1.88
C ILE A 109 3.41 -7.34 -2.22
N THR A 110 4.36 -8.10 -2.78
CA THR A 110 5.70 -7.57 -3.11
C THR A 110 5.64 -6.48 -4.17
N SER A 111 4.87 -6.67 -5.24
CA SER A 111 4.76 -5.66 -6.31
C SER A 111 4.09 -4.38 -5.84
N SER A 112 2.97 -4.45 -5.11
CA SER A 112 2.30 -3.24 -4.60
C SER A 112 3.12 -2.53 -3.54
N PHE A 113 3.77 -3.26 -2.63
CA PHE A 113 4.67 -2.69 -1.63
C PHE A 113 5.84 -1.95 -2.28
N LEU A 114 6.54 -2.59 -3.23
CA LEU A 114 7.67 -1.99 -3.94
C LEU A 114 7.25 -0.78 -4.79
N ALA A 115 6.10 -0.84 -5.47
CA ALA A 115 5.59 0.26 -6.28
C ALA A 115 5.36 1.52 -5.42
N CYS A 116 4.71 1.37 -4.26
CA CYS A 116 4.48 2.47 -3.33
C CYS A 116 5.77 2.96 -2.68
N PHE A 117 6.60 2.05 -2.19
CA PHE A 117 7.83 2.39 -1.50
C PHE A 117 8.76 3.20 -2.41
N LEU A 118 9.00 2.72 -3.63
CA LEU A 118 9.83 3.41 -4.61
C LEU A 118 9.18 4.72 -5.10
N GLY A 119 7.87 4.73 -5.34
CA GLY A 119 7.16 5.94 -5.79
C GLY A 119 7.24 7.08 -4.78
N ILE A 120 7.00 6.79 -3.50
CA ILE A 120 7.09 7.81 -2.44
C ILE A 120 8.56 8.18 -2.20
N LEU A 121 9.49 7.23 -2.20
CA LEU A 121 10.91 7.53 -2.02
C LEU A 121 11.45 8.45 -3.12
N LEU A 122 11.12 8.19 -4.39
CA LEU A 122 11.49 9.07 -5.51
C LEU A 122 10.89 10.46 -5.35
N PHE A 123 9.63 10.55 -4.92
CA PHE A 123 8.99 11.84 -4.64
C PHE A 123 9.74 12.63 -3.53
N VAL A 124 10.15 11.95 -2.45
CA VAL A 124 10.94 12.56 -1.37
C VAL A 124 12.30 13.06 -1.86
N LEU A 125 12.99 12.27 -2.70
CA LEU A 125 14.28 12.68 -3.27
C LEU A 125 14.15 13.91 -4.17
N ILE A 126 13.07 14.01 -4.95
CA ILE A 126 12.78 15.19 -5.77
C ILE A 126 12.50 16.40 -4.86
N LEU A 127 11.71 16.24 -3.79
CA LEU A 127 11.45 17.34 -2.86
C LEU A 127 12.71 17.83 -2.14
N LEU A 128 13.65 16.92 -1.84
CA LEU A 128 14.91 17.26 -1.18
C LEU A 128 15.79 18.20 -2.01
N THR A 129 15.66 18.21 -3.35
CA THR A 129 16.42 19.16 -4.18
C THR A 129 15.87 20.59 -4.07
N PHE A 130 14.62 20.76 -3.64
CA PHE A 130 13.95 22.06 -3.54
C PHE A 130 13.81 22.57 -2.10
N PHE A 131 13.68 21.66 -1.12
CA PHE A 131 13.37 22.01 0.27
C PHE A 131 14.31 21.33 1.27
N PRO A 132 14.62 21.98 2.42
CA PRO A 132 15.36 21.36 3.49
C PRO A 132 14.56 20.23 4.15
N LEU A 133 15.27 19.18 4.56
CA LEU A 133 14.68 17.95 5.11
C LEU A 133 13.86 18.19 6.39
N ALA A 134 14.37 19.01 7.31
CA ALA A 134 13.85 19.18 8.65
C ALA A 134 14.28 20.53 9.25
N ASN A 135 13.35 21.23 9.89
CA ASN A 135 13.60 22.43 10.68
C ASN A 135 12.72 22.36 11.94
N ALA A 136 13.34 22.07 13.09
CA ALA A 136 12.64 21.80 14.35
C ALA A 136 11.74 22.95 14.84
N GLU A 137 12.05 24.19 14.46
CA GLU A 137 11.29 25.38 14.89
C GLU A 137 10.02 25.63 14.05
N ARG A 138 9.89 25.02 12.86
CA ARG A 138 8.78 25.29 11.92
C ARG A 138 7.78 24.14 11.78
N ASP A 139 8.07 22.98 12.38
CA ASP A 139 7.24 21.78 12.26
C ASP A 139 6.17 21.70 13.36
N VAL A 140 5.26 22.69 13.40
CA VAL A 140 4.15 22.79 14.37
C VAL A 140 3.20 21.59 14.29
N SER A 141 3.05 20.98 13.12
CA SER A 141 2.18 19.82 12.88
C SER A 141 2.69 18.52 13.51
N LEU A 142 4.01 18.38 13.69
CA LEU A 142 4.60 17.20 14.34
C LEU A 142 4.40 17.21 15.85
N ASN A 143 4.18 18.39 16.46
CA ASN A 143 3.90 18.51 17.90
C ASN A 143 2.53 17.92 18.29
N ALA A 144 1.62 17.73 17.33
CA ALA A 144 0.30 17.16 17.56
C ALA A 144 0.34 15.64 17.81
N ILE A 145 1.42 14.94 17.44
CA ILE A 145 1.56 13.48 17.65
C ILE A 145 2.87 13.20 18.41
N PRO A 146 2.79 12.98 19.73
CA PRO A 146 3.97 12.94 20.59
C PRO A 146 4.96 11.82 20.26
N THR A 147 4.51 10.69 19.68
CA THR A 147 5.43 9.60 19.31
C THR A 147 6.16 9.79 18.00
N LEU A 148 5.50 10.38 17.01
CA LEU A 148 6.14 10.74 15.76
C LEU A 148 7.15 11.87 15.97
N HIS A 149 6.84 12.79 16.90
CA HIS A 149 7.77 13.83 17.33
C HIS A 149 9.06 13.26 17.96
N LYS A 150 8.95 12.24 18.83
CA LYS A 150 10.13 11.57 19.40
C LYS A 150 11.05 10.95 18.35
N LEU A 151 10.48 10.30 17.33
CA LEU A 151 11.25 9.75 16.20
C LEU A 151 11.94 10.84 15.38
N TYR A 152 11.20 11.93 15.12
CA TYR A 152 11.71 13.07 14.38
C TYR A 152 12.90 13.74 15.08
N LEU A 153 12.84 13.89 16.41
CA LEU A 153 13.93 14.41 17.24
C LEU A 153 15.20 13.54 17.20
N ILE A 154 15.05 12.21 17.05
CA ILE A 154 16.19 11.30 16.94
C ILE A 154 16.83 11.42 15.55
N SER A 155 16.04 11.27 14.49
CA SER A 155 16.48 11.63 13.14
C SER A 155 15.30 11.77 12.18
N PRO A 156 15.32 12.79 11.30
CA PRO A 156 14.24 13.01 10.34
C PRO A 156 14.17 11.92 9.27
N TRP A 157 15.32 11.30 8.92
CA TRP A 157 15.37 10.18 7.97
C TRP A 157 14.64 8.94 8.47
N LEU A 158 14.79 8.59 9.75
CA LEU A 158 14.08 7.44 10.33
C LEU A 158 12.57 7.67 10.35
N TYR A 159 12.13 8.89 10.66
CA TYR A 159 10.71 9.26 10.59
C TYR A 159 10.14 9.07 9.18
N LEU A 160 10.87 9.50 8.15
CA LEU A 160 10.46 9.33 6.76
C LEU A 160 10.32 7.85 6.38
N ILE A 161 11.35 7.05 6.65
CA ILE A 161 11.34 5.63 6.32
C ILE A 161 10.20 4.91 7.06
N TYR A 162 10.00 5.25 8.34
CA TYR A 162 8.91 4.73 9.16
C TYR A 162 7.54 4.99 8.51
N HIS A 163 7.28 6.23 8.10
CA HIS A 163 5.99 6.62 7.54
C HIS A 163 5.76 6.00 6.14
N ILE A 164 6.77 6.02 5.27
CA ILE A 164 6.72 5.39 3.95
C ILE A 164 6.44 3.89 4.08
N PHE A 165 7.04 3.24 5.08
CA PHE A 165 6.83 1.82 5.35
C PHE A 165 5.37 1.50 5.74
N ILE A 166 4.77 2.30 6.63
CA ILE A 166 3.35 2.12 7.04
C ILE A 166 2.43 2.26 5.84
N ILE A 167 2.62 3.30 5.01
CA ILE A 167 1.77 3.54 3.83
C ILE A 167 1.93 2.41 2.81
N SER A 168 3.15 1.95 2.58
CA SER A 168 3.44 0.86 1.65
C SER A 168 2.83 -0.47 2.12
N LEU A 169 2.78 -0.71 3.44
CA LEU A 169 2.05 -1.85 4.00
C LEU A 169 0.55 -1.71 3.81
N ALA A 170 0.00 -0.54 4.09
CA ALA A 170 -1.42 -0.27 3.91
C ALA A 170 -1.82 -0.54 2.45
N THR A 171 -1.12 0.06 1.47
CA THR A 171 -1.43 -0.12 0.04
C THR A 171 -1.31 -1.57 -0.42
N ALA A 172 -0.34 -2.33 0.10
CA ALA A 172 -0.22 -3.76 -0.16
C ALA A 172 -1.39 -4.57 0.41
N THR A 173 -1.94 -4.20 1.57
CA THR A 173 -3.11 -4.90 2.12
C THR A 173 -4.35 -4.69 1.26
N TRP A 174 -4.57 -3.45 0.82
CA TRP A 174 -5.70 -3.12 -0.03
C TRP A 174 -5.56 -3.72 -1.42
N SER A 175 -4.35 -3.82 -1.98
CA SER A 175 -4.16 -4.52 -3.25
C SER A 175 -4.51 -6.01 -3.17
N VAL A 176 -4.27 -6.68 -2.01
CA VAL A 176 -4.74 -8.06 -1.76
C VAL A 176 -6.27 -8.14 -1.72
N VAL A 177 -6.95 -7.13 -1.16
CA VAL A 177 -8.43 -7.02 -1.22
C VAL A 177 -8.90 -6.94 -2.68
N GLY A 178 -8.26 -6.08 -3.48
CA GLY A 178 -8.56 -5.96 -4.91
C GLY A 178 -8.34 -7.26 -5.68
N LEU A 179 -7.27 -7.98 -5.36
CA LEU A 179 -7.01 -9.31 -5.90
C LEU A 179 -8.09 -10.33 -5.52
N CYS A 180 -8.55 -10.30 -4.26
CA CYS A 180 -9.63 -11.15 -3.77
C CYS A 180 -10.93 -10.92 -4.56
N ILE A 181 -11.31 -9.67 -4.76
CA ILE A 181 -12.54 -9.31 -5.47
C ILE A 181 -12.43 -9.61 -6.96
N SER A 182 -11.25 -9.47 -7.55
CA SER A 182 -10.99 -9.90 -8.94
C SER A 182 -11.24 -11.39 -9.16
N ALA A 183 -11.02 -12.23 -8.14
CA ALA A 183 -11.36 -13.65 -8.21
C ALA A 183 -12.87 -13.92 -8.11
N TRP A 184 -13.68 -12.99 -7.60
CA TRP A 184 -15.16 -13.07 -7.64
C TRP A 184 -15.76 -12.51 -8.91
N ILE A 185 -15.20 -11.46 -9.47
CA ILE A 185 -15.70 -10.86 -10.70
C ILE A 185 -14.47 -10.58 -11.57
N PRO A 186 -14.19 -11.40 -12.59
CA PRO A 186 -12.98 -11.29 -13.40
C PRO A 186 -13.13 -10.15 -14.41
N ASN A 187 -13.22 -8.92 -13.90
CA ASN A 187 -13.28 -7.69 -14.66
C ASN A 187 -12.15 -6.76 -14.19
N ARG A 188 -11.36 -6.28 -15.15
CA ARG A 188 -10.21 -5.38 -14.93
C ARG A 188 -10.58 -4.13 -14.15
N PHE A 189 -11.73 -3.53 -14.45
CA PHE A 189 -12.17 -2.29 -13.81
C PHE A 189 -12.61 -2.53 -12.37
N ILE A 190 -13.34 -3.61 -12.12
CA ILE A 190 -13.81 -3.95 -10.77
C ILE A 190 -12.63 -4.34 -9.87
N ALA A 191 -11.66 -5.09 -10.41
CA ALA A 191 -10.43 -5.43 -9.70
C ALA A 191 -9.63 -4.18 -9.27
N LEU A 192 -9.62 -3.12 -10.09
CA LEU A 192 -8.93 -1.87 -9.81
C LEU A 192 -9.68 -0.96 -8.83
N LEU A 193 -10.99 -0.84 -8.98
CA LEU A 193 -11.83 0.04 -8.17
C LEU A 193 -12.19 -0.55 -6.81
N SER A 194 -12.24 -1.87 -6.70
CA SER A 194 -12.56 -2.56 -5.45
C SER A 194 -11.66 -2.19 -4.26
N PRO A 195 -10.32 -2.13 -4.35
CA PRO A 195 -9.49 -1.71 -3.22
C PRO A 195 -9.75 -0.26 -2.82
N PHE A 196 -10.04 0.62 -3.79
CA PHE A 196 -10.41 2.02 -3.58
C PHE A 196 -11.73 2.13 -2.80
N ILE A 197 -12.77 1.44 -3.26
CA ILE A 197 -14.11 1.47 -2.62
C ILE A 197 -14.02 0.86 -1.20
N CYS A 198 -13.36 -0.28 -1.05
CA CYS A 198 -13.21 -0.92 0.25
C CYS A 198 -12.43 -0.05 1.25
N TYR A 199 -11.35 0.60 0.79
CA TYR A 199 -10.61 1.54 1.62
C TYR A 199 -11.52 2.69 2.08
N TYR A 200 -12.22 3.34 1.15
CA TYR A 200 -13.04 4.51 1.44
C TYR A 200 -14.18 4.19 2.42
N ILE A 201 -14.86 3.06 2.21
CA ILE A 201 -15.90 2.57 3.12
C ILE A 201 -15.29 2.32 4.51
N LEU A 202 -14.16 1.61 4.60
CA LEU A 202 -13.55 1.33 5.89
C LEU A 202 -13.05 2.60 6.57
N ASP A 203 -12.46 3.55 5.86
CA ASP A 203 -12.00 4.81 6.43
C ASP A 203 -13.16 5.66 7.00
N THR A 204 -14.28 5.76 6.26
CA THR A 204 -15.48 6.47 6.71
C THR A 204 -16.15 5.81 7.92
N PHE A 205 -16.27 4.48 7.93
CA PHE A 205 -16.82 3.75 9.08
C PHE A 205 -15.87 3.73 10.28
N SER A 206 -14.55 3.80 10.05
CA SER A 206 -13.57 3.74 11.13
C SER A 206 -13.63 4.93 12.06
N LEU A 207 -14.12 6.08 11.60
CA LEU A 207 -14.38 7.24 12.45
C LEU A 207 -15.41 6.97 13.56
N GLN A 208 -16.25 5.94 13.41
CA GLN A 208 -17.24 5.52 14.42
C GLN A 208 -16.72 4.41 15.34
N LEU A 209 -15.54 3.84 15.07
CA LEU A 209 -14.95 2.74 15.83
C LEU A 209 -14.08 3.25 17.00
N PRO A 210 -13.94 2.45 18.09
CA PRO A 210 -13.05 2.79 19.19
C PRO A 210 -11.61 2.96 18.73
N MET A 211 -10.87 3.84 19.41
CA MET A 211 -9.53 4.32 19.04
C MET A 211 -8.53 3.21 18.67
N LEU A 212 -8.64 2.03 19.29
CA LEU A 212 -7.74 0.90 19.03
C LEU A 212 -7.88 0.26 17.64
N ILE A 213 -9.06 0.32 17.01
CA ILE A 213 -9.34 -0.36 15.72
C ILE A 213 -9.53 0.67 14.59
N ASN A 214 -9.43 1.96 14.90
CA ASN A 214 -9.70 3.00 13.93
C ASN A 214 -8.59 3.04 12.86
N PHE A 215 -8.93 2.57 11.64
CA PHE A 215 -8.01 2.53 10.50
C PHE A 215 -7.48 3.91 10.09
N TYR A 216 -8.23 4.98 10.40
CA TYR A 216 -7.78 6.35 10.20
C TYR A 216 -6.53 6.66 11.04
N HIS A 217 -6.53 6.25 12.31
CA HIS A 217 -5.40 6.45 13.24
C HIS A 217 -4.21 5.54 12.93
N ILE A 218 -4.49 4.31 12.47
CA ILE A 218 -3.49 3.33 12.05
C ILE A 218 -2.73 3.80 10.81
N ASN A 219 -3.44 4.26 9.77
CA ASN A 219 -2.81 4.78 8.54
C ASN A 219 -1.95 6.02 8.83
N LYS A 220 -2.33 6.83 9.83
CA LYS A 220 -1.60 8.03 10.24
C LYS A 220 -0.38 7.75 11.10
N GLY A 221 -0.20 6.51 11.59
CA GLY A 221 0.86 6.17 12.53
C GLY A 221 0.77 6.93 13.86
N THR A 222 -0.43 7.41 14.22
CA THR A 222 -0.68 8.05 15.52
C THR A 222 -0.49 7.06 16.65
N ASP A 223 -0.26 7.53 17.87
CA ASP A 223 0.04 6.64 19.01
C ASP A 223 -1.22 5.90 19.48
N ILE A 224 -1.50 4.73 18.92
CA ILE A 224 -2.74 3.98 19.19
C ILE A 224 -2.71 3.42 20.62
N LEU A 225 -1.52 3.05 21.10
CA LEU A 225 -1.31 2.40 22.39
C LEU A 225 -1.08 3.40 23.53
N ASN A 226 -0.93 4.71 23.25
CA ASN A 226 -0.53 5.74 24.22
C ASN A 226 0.69 5.36 25.08
N MET A 227 1.52 4.43 24.60
CA MET A 227 2.69 3.90 25.31
C MET A 227 3.96 4.73 25.05
N GLY A 228 3.91 5.70 24.13
CA GLY A 228 5.04 6.60 23.87
C GLY A 228 6.22 5.93 23.18
N ASN A 229 6.09 4.68 22.73
CA ASN A 229 7.12 3.84 22.13
C ASN A 229 6.81 3.55 20.65
N PRO A 230 7.56 4.16 19.70
CA PRO A 230 7.25 4.09 18.27
C PRO A 230 7.36 2.68 17.67
N TRP A 231 8.29 1.87 18.18
CA TRP A 231 8.55 0.51 17.71
C TRP A 231 7.42 -0.46 18.06
N LEU A 232 6.82 -0.31 19.25
CA LEU A 232 5.66 -1.11 19.64
C LEU A 232 4.43 -0.75 18.80
N ASN A 233 4.24 0.53 18.50
CA ASN A 233 3.19 0.98 17.58
C ASN A 233 3.40 0.37 16.18
N LEU A 234 4.63 0.35 15.68
CA LEU A 234 4.97 -0.27 14.40
C LEU A 234 4.61 -1.76 14.36
N LEU A 235 5.00 -2.51 15.39
CA LEU A 235 4.69 -3.94 15.49
C LEU A 235 3.18 -4.21 15.52
N TYR A 236 2.42 -3.38 16.23
CA TYR A 236 0.96 -3.46 16.27
C TYR A 236 0.34 -3.22 14.88
N ILE A 237 0.81 -2.20 14.17
CA ILE A 237 0.36 -1.88 12.81
C ILE A 237 0.67 -3.03 11.84
N ILE A 238 1.89 -3.58 11.87
CA ILE A 238 2.25 -4.77 11.08
C ILE A 238 1.32 -5.94 11.41
N ALA A 239 1.07 -6.21 12.70
CA ALA A 239 0.22 -7.31 13.11
C ALA A 239 -1.20 -7.19 12.55
N ILE A 240 -1.80 -6.00 12.58
CA ILE A 240 -3.14 -5.76 12.01
C ILE A 240 -3.13 -5.99 10.50
N TYR A 241 -2.20 -5.38 9.77
CA TYR A 241 -2.16 -5.50 8.31
C TYR A 241 -1.84 -6.93 7.85
N THR A 242 -1.00 -7.67 8.57
CA THR A 242 -0.70 -9.08 8.26
C THR A 242 -1.91 -9.98 8.50
N VAL A 243 -2.67 -9.77 9.58
CA VAL A 243 -3.94 -10.47 9.82
C VAL A 243 -4.93 -10.17 8.70
N LEU A 244 -5.06 -8.90 8.29
CA LEU A 244 -5.94 -8.49 7.20
C LEU A 244 -5.54 -9.16 5.86
N MET A 245 -4.25 -9.14 5.53
CA MET A 245 -3.70 -9.81 4.35
C MET A 245 -3.94 -11.32 4.38
N ALA A 246 -3.79 -11.97 5.54
CA ALA A 246 -4.04 -13.40 5.69
C ALA A 246 -5.52 -13.76 5.51
N LEU A 247 -6.44 -12.95 6.06
CA LEU A 247 -7.89 -13.13 5.91
C LEU A 247 -8.30 -13.05 4.43
N PHE A 248 -7.96 -11.95 3.75
CA PHE A 248 -8.31 -11.77 2.34
C PHE A 248 -7.55 -12.74 1.41
N GLY A 249 -6.30 -13.08 1.74
CA GLY A 249 -5.55 -14.12 1.04
C GLY A 249 -6.21 -15.50 1.14
N CYS A 250 -6.75 -15.85 2.31
CA CYS A 250 -7.49 -17.11 2.51
C CYS A 250 -8.80 -17.11 1.70
N LEU A 251 -9.54 -16.00 1.70
CA LEU A 251 -10.77 -15.83 0.91
C LEU A 251 -10.51 -15.95 -0.59
N PHE A 252 -9.45 -15.32 -1.09
CA PHE A 252 -8.99 -15.46 -2.47
C PHE A 252 -8.68 -16.93 -2.80
N GLY A 253 -7.93 -17.61 -1.93
CA GLY A 253 -7.57 -19.01 -2.12
C GLY A 253 -8.78 -19.96 -2.18
N ARG A 254 -9.77 -19.76 -1.30
CA ARG A 254 -11.03 -20.52 -1.31
C ARG A 254 -11.81 -20.29 -2.61
N THR A 255 -11.87 -19.04 -3.05
CA THR A 255 -12.59 -18.63 -4.26
C THR A 255 -11.98 -19.25 -5.52
N VAL A 256 -10.67 -19.14 -5.68
CA VAL A 256 -9.95 -19.71 -6.82
C VAL A 256 -10.10 -21.22 -6.85
N LYS A 257 -9.97 -21.90 -5.69
CA LYS A 257 -10.13 -23.35 -5.61
C LYS A 257 -11.53 -23.81 -6.05
N ARG A 258 -12.58 -23.08 -5.65
CA ARG A 258 -13.97 -23.39 -6.06
C ARG A 258 -14.17 -23.23 -7.56
N ARG A 259 -13.64 -22.16 -8.16
CA ARG A 259 -13.79 -21.90 -9.60
C ARG A 259 -13.08 -22.92 -10.47
N VAL A 260 -11.82 -23.21 -10.15
CA VAL A 260 -11.03 -24.18 -10.91
C VAL A 260 -11.64 -25.58 -10.78
N GLY A 261 -12.29 -25.91 -9.65
CA GLY A 261 -13.02 -27.16 -9.49
C GLY A 261 -14.28 -27.27 -10.36
N ASN A 262 -14.97 -26.16 -10.64
CA ASN A 262 -16.21 -26.14 -11.43
C ASN A 262 -15.98 -26.08 -12.95
N GLU A 263 -14.80 -25.65 -13.41
CA GLU A 263 -14.49 -25.49 -14.85
C GLU A 263 -13.68 -26.66 -15.44
N ILE A 264 -13.23 -27.62 -14.61
CA ILE A 264 -12.38 -28.76 -15.02
C ILE A 264 -13.11 -30.11 -14.83
N THR A 265 -14.40 -30.10 -14.50
CA THR A 265 -15.30 -31.26 -14.66
C THR A 265 -16.06 -31.15 -15.96
#